data_AF-A0A4P5YLU3-F1
#
_entry.id   AF-A0A4P5YLU3-F1
#
_cell.length_a   1.000
_cell.length_b   1.000
_cell.length_c   1.000
_cell.angle_alpha   90.00
_cell.angle_beta   90.00
_cell.angle_gamma   90.00
#
_symmetry.space_group_name_H-M   'P 1'
#
loop_
_entity.id
_entity.type
_entity.pdbx_description
1 polymer ?
#
loop_
_entity_poly.entity_id
_entity_poly.type
_entity_poly.pdbx_seq_one_letter_code
_entity_poly.pdbx_strand_id
1 'polypeptide(L)' 'MTTQFITDKNGKRTAVILPLAEYQQLQEDLHDLAIIAERRDEPTVPFADVVARLHRRVSSATSCP' A
#
# COMPACT_ATOMS: atom_id res chain seq x y z
N MET A 1 -0.31 16.08 -15.58
CA MET A 1 0.81 16.28 -14.65
C MET A 1 1.31 17.72 -14.79
N THR A 2 0.71 18.65 -14.04
CA THR A 2 1.22 20.03 -13.93
C THR A 2 1.74 20.21 -12.52
N THR A 3 2.99 19.82 -12.32
CA THR A 3 3.66 19.88 -11.01
C THR A 3 4.18 21.29 -10.77
N GLN A 4 3.76 21.92 -9.67
CA GLN A 4 4.23 23.24 -9.29
C GLN A 4 5.26 23.11 -8.17
N PHE A 5 6.33 23.88 -8.25
CA PHE A 5 7.40 23.85 -7.26
C PHE A 5 7.51 25.19 -6.55
N ILE A 6 7.77 25.14 -5.25
CA ILE A 6 8.15 26.29 -4.44
C ILE A 6 9.68 26.32 -4.42
N THR A 7 10.27 27.46 -4.78
CA THR A 7 11.72 27.67 -4.83
C THR A 7 12.19 28.71 -3.83
N ASP A 8 13.37 28.51 -3.28
CA ASP A 8 14.04 29.51 -2.43
C ASP A 8 14.62 30.68 -3.24
N LYS A 9 15.22 31.64 -2.53
CA LYS A 9 15.86 32.83 -3.12
C LYS A 9 17.02 32.53 -4.08
N ASN A 10 17.60 31.32 -4.02
CA ASN A 10 18.67 30.88 -4.89
C ASN A 10 18.14 30.07 -6.09
N GLY A 11 16.80 29.92 -6.21
CA GLY A 11 16.14 29.13 -7.25
C GLY A 11 16.10 27.63 -6.96
N LYS A 12 16.50 27.18 -5.77
CA LYS A 12 16.46 25.76 -5.40
C LYS A 12 15.04 25.37 -5.01
N ARG A 13 14.52 24.28 -5.59
CA ARG A 13 13.19 23.73 -5.24
C ARG A 13 13.22 23.20 -3.80
N THR A 14 12.32 23.69 -2.96
CA THR A 14 12.22 23.32 -1.54
C THR A 14 10.94 22.57 -1.21
N ALA A 15 9.87 22.77 -1.99
CA ALA A 15 8.63 22.03 -1.85
C ALA A 15 7.91 21.86 -3.20
N VAL A 16 6.89 21.00 -3.22
CA VAL A 16 6.07 20.69 -4.39
C VAL A 16 4.60 20.77 -4.02
N ILE A 17 3.78 21.28 -4.93
CA ILE A 17 2.33 21.29 -4.82
C ILE A 17 1.80 20.21 -5.75
N LEU A 18 1.07 19.25 -5.18
CA LEU A 18 0.46 18.13 -5.87
C LEU A 18 -1.06 18.20 -5.71
N PRO A 19 -1.85 17.80 -6.73
CA PRO A 19 -3.26 17.48 -6.53
C PRO A 19 -3.43 16.45 -5.43
N LEU A 20 -4.49 16.57 -4.63
CA LEU A 20 -4.72 15.71 -3.48
C LEU A 20 -4.75 14.21 -3.86
N ALA A 21 -5.43 13.88 -4.95
CA ALA A 21 -5.51 12.50 -5.44
C ALA A 21 -4.13 11.90 -5.76
N GLU A 22 -3.22 12.70 -6.35
CA GLU A 22 -1.86 12.25 -6.66
C GLU A 22 -1.03 12.05 -5.38
N TYR A 23 -1.18 12.92 -4.38
CA TYR A 23 -0.53 12.74 -3.08
C TYR A 23 -1.02 11.48 -2.36
N GLN A 24 -2.33 11.22 -2.39
CA GLN A 24 -2.92 10.02 -1.78
C GLN A 24 -2.41 8.75 -2.47
N GLN A 25 -2.38 8.73 -3.80
CA GLN A 25 -1.85 7.60 -4.55
C GLN A 25 -0.37 7.35 -4.21
N LEU A 26 0.46 8.39 -4.09
CA LEU A 26 1.86 8.24 -3.71
C LEU A 26 2.00 7.64 -2.30
N GLN A 27 1.12 8.02 -1.36
CA GLN A 27 1.11 7.46 -0.01
C GLN A 27 0.73 5.97 -0.02
N GLU A 28 -0.25 5.57 -0.85
CA GLU A 28 -0.63 4.17 -1.04
C GLU A 28 0.54 3.36 -1.62
N ASP A 29 1.20 3.85 -2.67
CA ASP A 29 2.37 3.18 -3.27
C ASP A 29 3.50 2.97 -2.25
N LEU A 30 3.79 3.97 -1.41
CA LEU A 30 4.80 3.87 -0.35
C LEU A 30 4.39 2.86 0.73
N HIS A 31 3.10 2.81 1.08
CA HIS A 31 2.59 1.85 2.05
C HIS A 31 2.74 0.42 1.53
N ASP A 32 2.35 0.15 0.29
CA ASP A 32 2.48 -1.17 -0.33
C ASP A 32 3.95 -1.62 -0.37
N LEU A 33 4.86 -0.72 -0.72
CA LEU A 33 6.30 -1.00 -0.71
C LEU A 33 6.83 -1.29 0.70
N ALA A 34 6.36 -0.57 1.72
CA ALA A 34 6.71 -0.85 3.11
C ALA A 34 6.23 -2.24 3.54
N ILE A 35 4.99 -2.61 3.22
CA ILE A 35 4.45 -3.94 3.51
C ILE A 35 5.28 -5.04 2.82
N ILE A 36 5.70 -4.84 1.57
CA ILE A 36 6.58 -5.79 0.86
C ILE A 36 7.93 -5.93 1.58
N ALA A 37 8.52 -4.82 2.04
CA ALA A 37 9.79 -4.84 2.74
C ALA A 37 9.71 -5.54 4.10
N GLU A 38 8.66 -5.26 4.88
CA GLU A 38 8.41 -5.88 6.18
C GLU A 38 8.20 -7.39 6.06
N ARG A 39 7.56 -7.84 4.97
CA ARG A 39 7.25 -9.26 4.73
C ARG A 39 8.35 -10.01 3.98
N ARG A 40 9.50 -9.39 3.72
CA ARG A 40 10.59 -9.99 2.92
C ARG A 40 11.09 -11.31 3.48
N ASP A 41 11.23 -11.40 4.80
CA ASP A 41 11.77 -12.57 5.50
C ASP A 41 10.66 -13.40 6.19
N GLU A 42 9.38 -13.10 5.89
CA GLU A 42 8.25 -13.87 6.42
C GLU A 42 8.26 -15.29 5.82
N PRO A 43 8.12 -16.35 6.64
CA PRO A 43 8.00 -17.71 6.12
C PRO A 43 6.82 -17.84 5.15
N THR A 44 7.08 -18.49 4.01
CA THR A 44 6.01 -18.77 3.04
C THR A 44 5.14 -19.93 3.51
N VAL A 45 3.87 -19.91 3.09
CA VAL A 45 2.92 -21.01 3.31
C VAL A 45 2.49 -21.60 1.97
N PRO A 46 2.28 -22.92 1.86
CA PRO A 46 1.74 -23.53 0.64
C PRO A 46 0.37 -22.93 0.26
N PHE A 47 0.16 -22.69 -1.03
CA PHE A 47 -1.10 -22.13 -1.52
C PHE A 47 -2.32 -23.00 -1.15
N ALA A 48 -2.17 -24.32 -1.16
CA ALA A 48 -3.23 -25.25 -0.75
C ALA A 48 -3.69 -25.03 0.70
N ASP A 49 -2.77 -24.70 1.61
CA ASP A 49 -3.08 -24.45 3.01
C ASP A 49 -3.85 -23.14 3.18
N VAL A 50 -3.51 -22.12 2.38
CA VAL A 50 -4.24 -20.84 2.32
C VAL A 50 -5.68 -21.07 1.85
N VAL A 51 -5.87 -21.82 0.75
CA VAL A 51 -7.19 -22.14 0.19
C VAL A 51 -8.03 -22.95 1.19
N ALA A 52 -7.46 -23.98 1.80
CA ALA A 52 -8.15 -24.77 2.82
C ALA A 52 -8.58 -23.93 4.03
N ARG A 53 -7.72 -22.99 4.48
CA ARG A 53 -8.04 -22.05 5.57
C ARG A 53 -9.16 -21.08 5.18
N LEU A 54 -9.18 -20.60 3.94
CA LEU A 54 -10.24 -19.72 3.44
C LEU A 54 -11.60 -20.44 3.36
N HIS A 55 -11.65 -21.64 2.79
CA HIS A 55 -12.89 -22.43 2.75
C HIS A 55 -13.44 -22.69 4.15
N ARG A 56 -12.59 -23.05 5.12
CA ARG A 56 -13.00 -23.26 6.51
C ARG A 56 -13.65 -22.02 7.13
N ARG A 57 -13.09 -20.83 6.87
CA ARG A 57 -13.61 -19.55 7.38
C ARG A 57 -14.96 -19.18 6.76
N VAL A 58 -15.12 -19.38 5.46
CA VAL A 58 -16.39 -19.16 4.77
C VAL A 58 -17.45 -20.10 5.35
N SER A 59 -17.15 -21.39 5.49
CA SER A 59 -18.08 -22.36 6.07
C SER A 59 -18.50 -22.03 7.51
N SER A 60 -17.60 -21.45 8.32
CA SER A 60 -17.93 -20.98 9.68
C SER A 60 -18.68 -19.64 9.73
N ALA A 61 -18.57 -18.81 8.68
CA ALA A 61 -19.30 -17.55 8.58
C ALA A 61 -20.76 -17.77 8.14
N THR A 62 -21.00 -18.79 7.31
CA THR A 62 -22.36 -19.20 6.89
C THR A 62 -23.15 -19.92 7.99
N SER A 63 -22.52 -20.24 9.13
CA SER A 63 -23.19 -20.86 10.29
C SER A 63 -23.60 -19.86 11.37
N CYS A 64 -23.38 -18.55 11.17
CA CYS A 64 -24.04 -17.53 12.00
C CYS A 64 -25.48 -17.35 11.51
N PRO A 65 -26.48 -17.38 12.41
CA PRO A 65 -27.90 -17.22 12.04
C PRO A 65 -28.21 -15.82 11.50
#